data_AF-A0AAD7ED23-F1
#
_entry.id   AF-A0AAD7ED23-F1
#
_cell.length_a   1.000
_cell.length_b   1.000
_cell.length_c   1.000
_cell.angle_alpha   90.00
_cell.angle_beta   90.00
_cell.angle_gamma   90.00
#
_symmetry.space_group_name_H-M   'P 1'
#
loop_
_entity.id
_entity.type
_entity.pdbx_description
1 polymer ?
#
loop_
_entity_poly.entity_id
_entity_poly.type
_entity_poly.pdbx_seq_one_letter_code
_entity_poly.pdbx_strand_id
1 'polypeptide(L)'
;MALCFGVALILYGRDIMGDNAIICISGGGPGHCMGVDMNIEHLIGYLKTLLQAKGLNSTWDRLGNMSAAIIHLQRVKKIIAAALNSPHRSNNHTTPEIAHLVWRVKQRVSTEGIQQFTPTRSNNPRGKLTKDIQKVGEAKLKSSTLATFNQKIIAMIEGHGFEEEEDECPAIAFGSSEPPEDGL
;
A
#
# COMPACT_ATOMS: atom_id res chain seq x y z
N MET A 1 19.70 -21.76 -50.13
CA MET A 1 19.10 -22.12 -48.83
C MET A 1 18.69 -20.84 -48.14
N ALA A 2 17.40 -20.50 -48.24
CA ALA A 2 16.85 -19.27 -47.70
C ALA A 2 16.52 -19.44 -46.20
N LEU A 3 16.94 -18.45 -45.42
CA LEU A 3 16.63 -18.29 -44.00
C LEU A 3 15.14 -17.99 -43.82
N CYS A 4 14.38 -18.96 -43.31
CA CYS A 4 13.05 -18.71 -42.74
C CYS A 4 13.21 -18.23 -41.29
N PHE A 5 13.58 -16.95 -41.11
CA PHE A 5 13.30 -16.23 -39.86
C PHE A 5 11.85 -15.74 -39.90
N GLY A 6 10.92 -16.66 -39.64
CA GLY A 6 9.52 -16.35 -39.42
C GLY A 6 9.26 -16.20 -37.92
N VAL A 7 9.65 -15.07 -37.33
CA VAL A 7 9.06 -14.66 -36.04
C VAL A 7 7.61 -14.33 -36.35
N ALA A 8 6.71 -15.27 -36.10
CA ALA A 8 5.27 -15.05 -36.16
C ALA A 8 4.86 -14.18 -34.97
N LEU A 9 5.21 -12.90 -35.03
CA LEU A 9 4.60 -11.84 -34.25
C LEU A 9 3.34 -11.40 -35.02
N ILE A 10 2.36 -12.30 -35.11
CA ILE A 10 1.04 -11.97 -35.64
C ILE A 10 0.03 -12.33 -34.56
N LEU A 11 -0.14 -11.44 -33.59
CA LEU A 11 -1.44 -11.20 -32.97
C LEU A 11 -1.57 -9.71 -32.70
N TYR A 12 -2.48 -9.12 -33.45
CA TYR A 12 -2.96 -7.75 -33.34
C TYR A 12 -3.63 -7.56 -31.98
N GLY A 13 -3.24 -6.53 -31.24
CA GLY A 13 -3.68 -6.24 -29.88
C GLY A 13 -5.20 -6.06 -29.74
N ARG A 14 -5.90 -7.15 -29.41
CA ARG A 14 -7.32 -7.15 -29.03
C ARG A 14 -7.51 -7.45 -27.54
N ASP A 15 -6.58 -8.18 -26.92
CA ASP A 15 -6.58 -8.42 -25.49
C ASP A 15 -5.14 -8.68 -24.99
N ILE A 16 -4.48 -7.60 -24.55
CA ILE A 16 -3.11 -7.64 -24.02
C ILE A 16 -2.99 -8.61 -22.83
N MET A 17 -4.07 -8.80 -22.07
CA MET A 17 -4.06 -9.68 -20.90
C MET A 17 -4.11 -11.15 -21.34
N GLY A 18 -4.91 -11.48 -22.35
CA GLY A 18 -4.97 -12.82 -22.95
C GLY A 18 -3.67 -13.21 -23.65
N ASP A 19 -3.08 -12.29 -24.41
CA ASP A 19 -1.84 -12.53 -25.17
C ASP A 19 -0.61 -12.70 -24.26
N ASN A 20 -0.64 -12.15 -23.05
CA ASN A 20 0.43 -12.32 -22.05
C ASN A 20 0.21 -13.51 -21.10
N ALA A 21 -0.97 -14.14 -21.11
CA ALA A 21 -1.27 -15.23 -20.18
C ALA A 21 -0.51 -16.52 -20.52
N ILE A 22 -0.11 -16.72 -21.78
CA ILE A 22 0.51 -17.95 -22.26
C ILE A 22 1.65 -17.60 -23.24
N ILE A 23 2.91 -17.82 -22.83
CA ILE A 23 4.10 -17.52 -23.65
C ILE A 23 4.83 -18.81 -24.00
N CYS A 24 5.17 -18.98 -25.29
CA CYS A 24 6.04 -20.06 -25.76
C CYS A 24 7.50 -19.58 -25.85
N ILE A 25 8.27 -19.79 -24.78
CA ILE A 25 9.66 -19.30 -24.68
C ILE A 25 10.61 -20.04 -25.64
N SER A 26 10.31 -21.30 -26.00
CA SER A 26 11.17 -22.11 -26.86
C SER A 26 10.90 -21.97 -28.36
N GLY A 27 9.79 -21.33 -28.76
CA GLY A 27 9.33 -21.28 -30.15
C GLY A 27 8.93 -22.64 -30.75
N GLY A 28 8.87 -23.70 -29.94
CA GLY A 28 8.76 -25.11 -30.38
C GLY A 28 7.35 -25.60 -30.77
N GLY A 29 6.39 -24.72 -31.01
CA GLY A 29 5.01 -25.12 -31.33
C GLY A 29 4.18 -25.61 -30.13
N PRO A 30 2.99 -26.17 -30.38
CA PRO A 30 1.99 -26.49 -29.35
C PRO A 30 2.51 -27.50 -28.31
N GLY A 31 2.29 -27.23 -27.02
CA GLY A 31 2.72 -28.09 -25.91
C GLY A 31 3.95 -27.60 -25.13
N HIS A 32 4.63 -26.56 -25.62
CA HIS A 32 5.77 -25.91 -24.94
C HIS A 32 5.47 -24.52 -24.36
N CYS A 33 4.18 -24.16 -24.29
CA CYS A 33 3.75 -22.88 -23.74
C CYS A 33 3.74 -22.92 -22.21
N MET A 34 4.21 -21.86 -21.58
CA MET A 34 4.17 -21.67 -20.13
C MET A 34 3.12 -20.61 -19.80
N GLY A 35 2.23 -20.92 -18.86
CA GLY A 35 1.32 -19.93 -18.28
C GLY A 35 2.12 -18.89 -17.50
N VAL A 36 1.93 -17.61 -17.80
CA VAL A 36 2.49 -16.53 -17.00
C VAL A 36 1.56 -16.32 -15.80
N ASP A 37 2.15 -16.36 -14.61
CA ASP A 37 1.43 -16.18 -13.34
C ASP A 37 0.58 -14.90 -13.35
N MET A 38 -0.71 -15.03 -13.05
CA MET A 38 -1.68 -13.92 -13.02
C MET A 38 -1.48 -12.97 -11.84
N ASN A 39 -0.56 -13.26 -10.91
CA ASN A 39 -0.10 -12.29 -9.90
C ASN A 39 0.84 -11.24 -10.53
N ILE A 40 0.30 -10.51 -11.49
CA ILE A 40 1.00 -9.50 -12.28
C ILE A 40 1.63 -8.41 -11.39
N GLU A 41 1.04 -8.12 -10.23
CA GLU A 41 1.55 -7.12 -9.29
C GLU A 41 2.97 -7.45 -8.80
N HIS A 42 3.21 -8.70 -8.41
CA HIS A 42 4.53 -9.14 -7.95
C HIS A 42 5.54 -9.12 -9.10
N LEU A 43 5.14 -9.55 -10.30
CA LEU A 43 5.99 -9.53 -11.49
C LEU A 43 6.33 -8.10 -11.93
N ILE A 44 5.38 -7.17 -11.88
CA ILE A 44 5.58 -5.75 -12.16
C ILE A 44 6.58 -5.14 -11.16
N GLY A 45 6.48 -5.47 -9.87
CA GLY A 45 7.44 -5.02 -8.86
C GLY A 45 8.89 -5.46 -9.19
N TYR A 46 9.06 -6.72 -9.58
CA TYR A 46 10.37 -7.22 -10.02
C TYR A 46 10.86 -6.55 -11.31
N LEU A 47 9.99 -6.35 -12.29
CA LEU A 47 10.33 -5.70 -13.55
C LEU A 47 10.76 -4.25 -13.35
N LYS A 48 10.05 -3.49 -12.50
CA LYS A 48 10.43 -2.14 -12.11
C LYS A 48 11.82 -2.11 -11.47
N THR A 49 12.11 -3.07 -10.60
CA THR A 49 13.42 -3.18 -9.94
C THR A 49 14.54 -3.47 -10.95
N LEU A 50 14.30 -4.38 -11.91
CA LEU A 50 15.25 -4.70 -12.98
C LEU A 50 15.48 -3.52 -13.94
N LEU A 51 14.42 -2.78 -14.26
CA LEU A 51 14.49 -1.60 -15.11
C LEU A 51 15.32 -0.50 -14.44
N GLN A 52 15.07 -0.25 -13.14
CA GLN A 52 15.85 0.70 -12.34
C GLN A 52 17.33 0.30 -12.26
N ALA A 53 17.63 -0.98 -12.06
CA ALA A 53 19.00 -1.49 -11.97
C ALA A 53 19.81 -1.30 -13.28
N LYS A 54 19.15 -1.16 -14.42
CA LYS A 54 19.81 -0.96 -15.73
C LYS A 54 20.16 0.50 -16.03
N GLY A 55 19.57 1.47 -15.32
CA GLY A 55 19.85 2.89 -15.51
C GLY A 55 19.59 3.36 -16.94
N LEU A 56 20.57 4.05 -17.54
CA LEU A 56 20.45 4.69 -18.87
C LEU A 56 20.06 3.77 -20.03
N ASN A 57 20.23 2.44 -19.87
CA ASN A 57 19.90 1.45 -20.90
C ASN A 57 18.48 0.86 -20.76
N SER A 58 17.61 1.51 -19.98
CA SER A 58 16.23 1.12 -19.75
C SER A 58 15.32 1.50 -20.92
N THR A 59 15.24 0.66 -21.96
CA THR A 59 14.26 0.83 -23.05
C THR A 59 13.05 -0.10 -22.87
N TRP A 60 11.88 0.34 -23.30
CA TRP A 60 10.63 -0.42 -23.20
C TRP A 60 10.67 -1.74 -23.97
N ASP A 61 11.32 -1.79 -25.13
CA ASP A 61 11.49 -3.02 -25.92
C ASP A 61 12.30 -4.08 -25.16
N ARG A 62 13.29 -3.65 -24.38
CA ARG A 62 14.07 -4.57 -23.54
C ARG A 62 13.28 -5.01 -22.33
N LEU A 63 12.39 -4.16 -21.80
CA LEU A 63 11.49 -4.54 -20.72
C LEU A 63 10.56 -5.68 -21.16
N GLY A 64 10.00 -5.62 -22.37
CA GLY A 64 9.18 -6.70 -22.94
C GLY A 64 9.95 -8.02 -23.09
N ASN A 65 11.22 -7.94 -23.51
CA ASN A 65 12.09 -9.13 -23.55
C ASN A 65 12.41 -9.68 -22.15
N MET A 66 12.61 -8.80 -21.16
CA MET A 66 12.86 -9.20 -19.77
C MET A 66 11.62 -9.77 -19.08
N SER A 67 10.42 -9.27 -19.40
CA SER A 67 9.16 -9.79 -18.87
C SER A 67 8.88 -11.20 -19.34
N ALA A 68 9.18 -11.52 -20.61
CA ALA A 68 9.07 -12.89 -21.12
C ALA A 68 10.02 -13.87 -20.40
N ALA A 69 11.20 -13.40 -19.96
CA ALA A 69 12.21 -14.22 -19.29
C ALA A 69 12.18 -14.14 -17.75
N ILE A 70 11.20 -13.44 -17.15
CA ILE A 70 11.23 -13.07 -15.72
C ILE A 70 11.29 -14.29 -14.79
N ILE A 71 10.60 -15.38 -15.14
CA ILE A 71 10.56 -16.63 -14.38
C ILE A 71 11.97 -17.24 -14.28
N HIS A 72 12.70 -17.25 -15.40
CA HIS A 72 14.08 -17.75 -15.44
C HIS A 72 15.03 -16.84 -14.67
N LEU A 73 14.88 -15.51 -14.80
CA LEU A 73 15.68 -14.54 -14.05
C LEU A 73 15.48 -14.68 -12.54
N GLN A 74 14.26 -14.90 -12.08
CA GLN A 74 13.98 -15.17 -10.66
C GLN A 74 14.64 -16.47 -10.17
N ARG A 75 14.64 -17.52 -11.00
CA ARG A 75 15.34 -18.78 -10.66
C ARG A 75 16.84 -18.56 -10.55
N VAL A 76 17.45 -17.86 -11.50
CA VAL A 76 18.89 -17.51 -11.46
C VAL A 76 19.21 -16.68 -10.22
N LYS A 77 18.37 -15.68 -9.90
CA LYS A 77 18.51 -14.87 -8.68
C LYS A 77 18.52 -15.73 -7.41
N LYS A 78 17.64 -16.73 -7.30
CA LYS A 78 17.60 -17.66 -6.16
C LYS A 78 18.88 -18.49 -6.06
N ILE A 79 19.40 -19.00 -7.20
CA ILE A 79 20.65 -19.77 -7.24
C ILE A 79 21.83 -18.90 -6.79
N ILE A 80 21.94 -17.68 -7.32
CA ILE A 80 23.02 -16.74 -6.95
C ILE A 80 22.93 -16.36 -5.47
N ALA A 81 21.72 -16.06 -4.97
CA ALA A 81 21.52 -15.74 -3.55
C ALA A 81 21.97 -16.89 -2.64
N ALA A 82 21.63 -18.13 -2.99
CA ALA A 82 22.07 -19.33 -2.28
C ALA A 82 23.60 -19.49 -2.33
N ALA A 83 24.22 -19.31 -3.52
CA ALA A 83 25.67 -19.42 -3.68
C ALA A 83 26.45 -18.37 -2.88
N LEU A 84 25.89 -17.17 -2.72
CA LEU A 84 26.50 -16.08 -1.96
C LEU A 84 26.20 -16.16 -0.45
N ASN A 85 25.50 -17.19 0.02
CA ASN A 85 24.99 -17.28 1.40
C ASN A 85 24.24 -16.01 1.82
N SER A 86 23.62 -15.32 0.86
CA SER A 86 22.76 -14.18 1.15
C SER A 86 21.37 -14.75 1.44
N PRO A 87 20.93 -14.84 2.71
CA PRO A 87 19.61 -15.34 2.99
C PRO A 87 18.60 -14.49 2.23
N HIS A 88 17.83 -15.14 1.35
CA HIS A 88 16.67 -14.50 0.77
C HIS A 88 15.80 -14.06 1.95
N ARG A 89 15.79 -12.77 2.28
CA ARG A 89 14.87 -12.23 3.28
C ARG A 89 13.48 -12.48 2.72
N SER A 90 12.83 -13.50 3.26
CA SER A 90 11.45 -13.83 2.96
C SER A 90 10.63 -12.55 3.05
N ASN A 91 9.75 -12.36 2.08
CA ASN A 91 8.77 -11.28 2.08
C ASN A 91 7.63 -11.52 3.09
N ASN A 92 7.79 -12.50 3.98
CA ASN A 92 7.02 -12.57 5.22
C ASN A 92 7.31 -11.29 5.99
N HIS A 93 6.48 -10.29 5.77
CA HIS A 93 6.39 -9.06 6.54
C HIS A 93 6.18 -9.44 8.00
N THR A 94 7.26 -9.77 8.70
CA THR A 94 7.26 -9.77 10.15
C THR A 94 7.20 -8.30 10.48
N THR A 95 6.03 -7.83 10.94
CA THR A 95 5.87 -6.45 11.40
C THR A 95 7.03 -6.14 12.33
N PRO A 96 7.95 -5.24 11.94
CA PRO A 96 9.13 -5.01 12.75
C PRO A 96 8.68 -4.50 14.11
N GLU A 97 9.31 -5.00 15.18
CA GLU A 97 9.01 -4.55 16.53
C GLU A 97 9.51 -3.09 16.70
N ILE A 98 8.61 -2.14 16.43
CA ILE A 98 8.91 -0.70 16.48
C ILE A 98 8.76 -0.09 17.88
N ALA A 99 8.42 -0.89 18.90
CA ALA A 99 8.16 -0.41 20.26
C ALA A 99 9.35 0.40 20.81
N HIS A 100 10.58 -0.07 20.59
CA HIS A 100 11.78 0.62 21.07
C HIS A 100 11.99 2.00 20.40
N LEU A 101 11.62 2.15 19.13
CA LEU A 101 11.71 3.43 18.42
C LEU A 101 10.68 4.42 18.96
N VAL A 102 9.45 3.97 19.21
CA VAL A 102 8.38 4.78 19.82
C VAL A 102 8.82 5.28 21.19
N TRP A 103 9.41 4.41 22.02
CA TRP A 103 9.93 4.80 23.33
C TRP A 103 11.08 5.79 23.24
N ARG A 104 12.00 5.63 22.30
CA ARG A 104 13.11 6.57 22.08
C ARG A 104 12.61 7.96 21.69
N VAL A 105 11.63 8.02 20.77
CA VAL A 105 11.00 9.29 20.37
C VAL A 105 10.29 9.92 21.56
N LYS A 106 9.50 9.15 22.31
CA LYS A 106 8.81 9.61 23.52
C LYS A 106 9.78 10.17 24.55
N GLN A 107 10.89 9.46 24.83
CA GLN A 107 11.92 9.92 25.76
C GLN A 107 12.54 11.24 25.31
N ARG A 108 12.85 11.37 24.01
CA ARG A 108 13.43 12.61 23.49
C ARG A 108 12.46 13.78 23.56
N VAL A 109 11.22 13.57 23.16
CA VAL A 109 10.12 14.56 23.27
C VAL A 109 9.93 15.02 24.72
N SER A 110 10.00 14.10 25.68
CA SER A 110 9.89 14.39 27.11
C SER A 110 11.10 15.15 27.65
N THR A 111 12.31 14.71 27.29
CA THR A 111 13.58 15.29 27.78
C THR A 111 13.77 16.71 27.26
N GLU A 112 13.41 16.96 26.01
CA GLU A 112 13.50 18.29 25.40
C GLU A 112 12.27 19.16 25.71
N GLY A 113 11.28 18.66 26.45
CA GLY A 113 10.05 19.39 26.75
C GLY A 113 9.34 19.89 25.49
N ILE A 114 9.37 19.13 24.39
CA ILE A 114 8.83 19.60 23.09
C ILE A 114 7.34 19.95 23.21
N GLN A 115 6.59 19.19 24.02
CA GLN A 115 5.17 19.39 24.26
C GLN A 115 4.85 20.48 25.29
N GLN A 116 5.85 21.04 25.98
CA GLN A 116 5.64 22.11 26.97
C GLN A 116 5.85 23.48 26.33
N PHE A 117 4.94 24.41 26.61
CA PHE A 117 5.11 25.80 26.18
C PHE A 117 6.22 26.45 27.01
N THR A 118 7.35 26.72 26.35
CA THR A 118 8.48 27.43 26.95
C THR A 118 8.62 28.79 26.27
N PRO A 119 8.30 29.91 26.94
CA PRO A 119 8.31 31.24 26.33
C PRO A 119 9.70 31.69 25.89
N THR A 120 10.76 31.11 26.47
CA THR A 120 12.16 31.43 26.18
C THR A 120 12.78 30.58 25.06
N ARG A 121 12.01 29.70 24.40
CA ARG A 121 12.55 28.83 23.34
C ARG A 121 12.92 29.65 22.09
N SER A 122 14.17 29.57 21.65
CA SER A 122 14.60 30.26 20.42
C SER A 122 13.80 29.74 19.23
N ASN A 123 13.39 30.65 18.33
CA ASN A 123 12.54 30.39 17.15
C ASN A 123 11.02 30.23 17.39
N ASN A 124 10.46 30.67 18.52
CA ASN A 124 9.01 30.64 18.75
C ASN A 124 8.26 32.00 18.77
N PRO A 125 8.51 32.98 17.88
CA PRO A 125 7.73 34.22 17.89
C PRO A 125 6.32 34.08 17.28
N ARG A 126 6.02 32.95 16.61
CA ARG A 126 4.76 32.73 15.87
C ARG A 126 3.97 31.48 16.28
N GLY A 127 4.45 30.70 17.23
CA GLY A 127 3.74 29.50 17.67
C GLY A 127 2.43 29.86 18.38
N LYS A 128 1.29 29.49 17.79
CA LYS A 128 -0.01 29.60 18.46
C LYS A 128 -0.08 28.57 19.60
N LEU A 129 -0.66 28.96 20.73
CA LEU A 129 -0.95 28.04 21.82
C LEU A 129 -1.96 26.98 21.34
N THR A 130 -1.51 25.73 21.26
CA THR A 130 -2.40 24.59 20.98
C THR A 130 -2.99 24.09 22.28
N LYS A 131 -4.29 23.77 22.26
CA LYS A 131 -4.98 23.18 23.42
C LYS A 131 -4.34 21.83 23.76
N ASP A 132 -4.22 21.56 25.06
CA ASP A 132 -3.77 20.25 25.54
C ASP A 132 -4.84 19.20 25.21
N ILE A 133 -4.57 18.38 24.19
CA ILE A 133 -5.52 17.40 23.66
C ILE A 133 -5.84 16.35 24.72
N GLN A 134 -4.93 16.01 25.63
CA GLN A 134 -5.18 15.04 26.69
C GLN A 134 -6.16 15.60 27.71
N LYS A 135 -5.96 16.83 28.17
CA LYS A 135 -6.90 17.48 29.10
C LYS A 135 -8.27 17.72 28.46
N VAL A 136 -8.30 18.15 27.20
CA VAL A 136 -9.57 18.34 26.47
C VAL A 136 -10.28 17.00 26.28
N GLY A 137 -9.55 15.94 25.94
CA GLY A 137 -10.08 14.59 25.82
C GLY A 137 -10.61 14.05 27.15
N GLU A 138 -9.85 14.20 28.24
CA GLU A 138 -10.27 13.81 29.58
C GLU A 138 -11.54 14.55 30.02
N ALA A 139 -11.59 15.86 29.81
CA ALA A 139 -12.77 16.67 30.12
C ALA A 139 -13.97 16.19 29.32
N LYS A 140 -13.82 15.97 28.01
CA LYS A 140 -14.88 15.47 27.13
C LYS A 140 -15.37 14.07 27.53
N LEU A 141 -14.44 13.19 27.90
CA LEU A 141 -14.76 11.82 28.31
C LEU A 141 -15.51 11.80 29.65
N LYS A 142 -15.10 12.65 30.60
CA LYS A 142 -15.82 12.84 31.87
C LYS A 142 -17.19 13.48 31.66
N SER A 143 -17.32 14.48 30.80
CA SER A 143 -18.57 15.22 30.61
C SER A 143 -19.60 14.46 29.77
N SER A 144 -19.17 13.79 28.70
CA SER A 144 -20.07 13.27 27.67
C SER A 144 -20.21 11.76 27.72
N THR A 145 -19.16 11.01 28.05
CA THR A 145 -19.18 9.54 27.96
C THR A 145 -19.55 8.88 29.29
N LEU A 146 -19.01 9.38 30.40
CA LEU A 146 -19.28 8.75 31.71
C LEU A 146 -20.71 9.02 32.19
N ALA A 147 -21.21 10.23 31.97
CA ALA A 147 -22.57 10.62 32.36
C ALA A 147 -23.63 9.85 31.55
N THR A 148 -23.47 9.77 30.23
CA THR A 148 -24.36 8.99 29.36
C THR A 148 -24.24 7.49 29.61
N PHE A 149 -23.03 6.98 29.85
CA PHE A 149 -22.82 5.58 30.23
C PHE A 149 -23.52 5.23 31.55
N ASN A 150 -23.37 6.07 32.58
CA ASN A 150 -24.05 5.87 33.86
C ASN A 150 -25.57 5.93 33.70
N GLN A 151 -26.10 6.84 32.89
CA GLN A 151 -27.53 6.90 32.56
C GLN A 151 -28.01 5.64 31.84
N LYS A 152 -27.26 5.13 30.87
CA LYS A 152 -27.57 3.87 30.17
C LYS A 152 -27.55 2.66 31.11
N ILE A 153 -26.61 2.60 32.05
CA ILE A 153 -26.57 1.54 33.06
C ILE A 153 -27.79 1.59 33.99
N ILE A 154 -28.20 2.78 34.43
CA ILE A 154 -29.40 2.96 35.26
C ILE A 154 -30.66 2.56 34.49
N ALA A 155 -30.81 3.04 33.25
CA ALA A 155 -31.93 2.69 32.37
C ALA A 155 -32.00 1.18 32.09
N MET A 156 -30.85 0.51 31.94
CA MET A 156 -30.75 -0.94 31.78
C MET A 156 -31.21 -1.71 33.03
N ILE A 157 -30.88 -1.21 34.23
CA ILE A 157 -31.33 -1.81 35.50
C ILE A 157 -32.84 -1.61 35.70
N GLU A 158 -33.37 -0.46 35.30
CA GLU A 158 -34.79 -0.09 35.41
C GLU A 158 -35.67 -0.73 34.32
N GLY A 159 -35.07 -1.38 33.33
CA GLY A 159 -35.80 -2.13 32.27
C GLY A 159 -36.33 -1.24 31.15
N HIS A 160 -35.84 -0.01 31.02
CA HIS A 160 -36.17 0.84 29.88
C HIS A 160 -35.39 0.37 28.63
N GLY A 161 -36.11 0.05 27.56
CA GLY A 161 -35.51 -0.37 26.28
C GLY A 161 -34.64 0.72 25.68
N PHE A 162 -33.57 0.32 24.99
CA PHE A 162 -32.64 1.24 24.33
C PHE A 162 -33.38 2.11 23.30
N GLU A 163 -33.34 3.43 23.47
CA GLU A 163 -33.56 4.33 22.34
C GLU A 163 -32.26 4.34 21.50
N GLU A 164 -32.39 4.12 20.19
CA GLU A 164 -31.26 4.23 19.26
C GLU A 164 -30.75 5.68 19.29
N GLU A 165 -29.48 5.86 19.68
CA GLU A 165 -28.81 7.15 19.49
C GLU A 165 -28.69 7.40 17.98
N GLU A 166 -29.43 8.40 17.47
CA GLU A 166 -29.20 8.94 16.14
C GLU A 166 -27.75 9.42 16.04
N ASP A 167 -26.99 8.82 15.12
CA ASP A 167 -25.58 9.14 14.88
C ASP A 167 -25.44 10.61 14.40
N GLU A 168 -24.78 11.46 15.18
CA GLU A 168 -24.56 12.89 14.89
C GLU A 168 -23.64 13.13 13.66
N CYS A 169 -23.12 12.08 13.01
CA CYS A 169 -22.34 12.23 11.79
C CYS A 169 -23.26 12.47 10.57
N PRO A 170 -23.28 13.68 9.98
CA PRO A 170 -24.05 13.91 8.76
C PRO A 170 -23.57 12.95 7.67
N ALA A 171 -24.51 12.31 6.98
CA ALA A 171 -24.20 11.43 5.86
C ALA A 171 -23.32 12.16 4.84
N ILE A 172 -22.14 11.60 4.54
CA ILE A 172 -21.27 12.11 3.49
C ILE A 172 -22.01 11.93 2.17
N ALA A 173 -22.56 13.02 1.63
CA ALA A 173 -23.13 13.04 0.31
C ALA A 173 -22.02 12.80 -0.72
N PHE A 174 -21.85 11.55 -1.15
CA PHE A 174 -21.16 11.25 -2.40
C PHE A 174 -22.07 11.72 -3.53
N GLY A 175 -21.92 13.00 -3.88
CA GLY A 175 -22.60 13.58 -5.03
C GLY A 175 -22.18 12.86 -6.30
N SER A 176 -23.04 11.98 -6.82
CA SER A 176 -23.04 11.63 -8.22
C SER A 176 -23.54 12.85 -8.98
N SER A 177 -22.64 13.68 -9.47
CA SER A 177 -22.99 14.64 -10.52
C SER A 177 -23.37 13.83 -11.76
N GLU A 178 -24.67 13.63 -11.96
CA GLU A 178 -25.21 13.25 -13.26
C GLU A 178 -24.77 14.32 -14.28
N PRO A 179 -24.11 13.94 -15.38
CA PRO A 179 -23.77 14.90 -16.42
C PRO A 179 -25.06 15.37 -17.12
N PRO A 180 -25.13 16.65 -17.52
CA PRO A 180 -26.29 17.21 -18.19
C PRO A 180 -26.55 16.48 -19.52
N GLU A 181 -27.79 16.05 -19.73
CA GLU A 181 -28.29 15.65 -21.04
C GLU A 181 -28.32 16.88 -21.94
N ASP A 182 -27.29 17.04 -22.77
CA ASP A 182 -27.32 17.96 -23.89
C ASP A 182 -28.31 17.42 -24.93
N GLY A 183 -29.45 18.11 -25.04
CA GLY A 183 -30.41 17.90 -26.10
C GLY A 183 -29.88 18.36 -27.45
N LEU A 184 -30.01 17.49 -28.45
CA LEU A 184 -30.27 17.78 -29.86
C LEU A 184 -30.89 16.54 -30.52
#